data_AF-A0A496L993-F1
#
_entry.id   AF-A0A496L993-F1
#
_cell.length_a   1.000
_cell.length_b   1.000
_cell.length_c   1.000
_cell.angle_alpha   90.00
_cell.angle_beta   90.00
_cell.angle_gamma   90.00
#
_symmetry.space_group_name_H-M   'P 1'
#
loop_
_entity.id
_entity.type
_entity.pdbx_description
1 polymer ?
#
loop_
_entity_poly.entity_id
_entity_poly.type
_entity_poly.pdbx_seq_one_letter_code
_entity_poly.pdbx_strand_id
1 'polypeptide(L)'
;MEGNSKINSLIAGESNDIDLFALQQWVERFPYMEILRLIYLRELRKRDKELYITELKKSSAYFSDRRFAYFFVQGAADGIGQVSGYEASAIASDYFAVEDRVSRESLKELAAKLKKARLDKLSKQSESETDENKELRAKRLIAEKRYFEALKMLKKINLNNSEKNVYFALQIKYLETILDFKE
;
A
#
# COMPACT_ATOMS: atom_id res chain seq x y z
N MET A 1 6.40 -15.64 25.30
CA MET A 1 7.70 -15.66 24.61
C MET A 1 7.81 -16.81 23.61
N GLU A 2 7.29 -18.02 23.86
CA GLU A 2 7.37 -19.11 22.86
C GLU A 2 6.41 -19.00 21.65
N GLY A 3 5.21 -18.43 21.84
CA GLY A 3 4.16 -18.45 20.81
C GLY A 3 4.46 -17.65 19.54
N ASN A 4 5.06 -16.46 19.67
CA ASN A 4 5.32 -15.58 18.53
C ASN A 4 6.54 -16.04 17.70
N SER A 5 7.57 -16.57 18.37
CA SER A 5 8.73 -17.17 17.70
C SER A 5 8.31 -18.36 16.82
N LYS A 6 7.38 -19.19 17.31
CA LYS A 6 6.83 -20.32 16.56
C LYS A 6 6.03 -19.90 15.33
N ILE A 7 5.25 -18.81 15.40
CA ILE A 7 4.52 -18.30 14.22
C ILE A 7 5.50 -17.79 13.16
N ASN A 8 6.56 -17.09 13.56
CA ASN A 8 7.55 -16.58 12.62
C ASN A 8 8.35 -17.72 11.96
N SER A 9 8.71 -18.77 12.70
CA SER A 9 9.36 -19.96 12.12
C SER A 9 8.44 -20.72 11.16
N LEU A 10 7.13 -20.74 11.45
CA LEU A 10 6.12 -21.28 10.55
C LEU A 10 6.01 -20.45 9.26
N ILE A 11 5.97 -19.12 9.37
CA ILE A 11 5.91 -18.23 8.19
C ILE A 11 7.16 -18.42 7.32
N ALA A 12 8.34 -18.45 7.93
CA ALA A 12 9.63 -18.67 7.25
C ALA A 12 9.75 -20.06 6.60
N GLY A 13 8.89 -21.02 6.99
CA GLY A 13 8.92 -22.38 6.43
C GLY A 13 10.05 -23.24 6.97
N GLU A 14 10.67 -22.84 8.08
CA GLU A 14 11.80 -23.52 8.72
C GLU A 14 11.36 -24.70 9.60
N SER A 15 10.06 -24.81 9.89
CA SER A 15 9.51 -25.83 10.80
C SER A 15 9.01 -27.05 10.02
N ASN A 16 9.58 -28.24 10.28
CA ASN A 16 9.17 -29.50 9.65
C ASN A 16 8.01 -30.21 10.37
N ASP A 17 7.83 -29.98 11.69
CA ASP A 17 6.78 -30.61 12.52
C ASP A 17 5.54 -29.72 12.66
N ILE A 18 4.85 -29.50 11.56
CA ILE A 18 3.56 -28.79 11.56
C ILE A 18 2.44 -29.82 11.62
N ASP A 19 1.65 -29.80 12.70
CA ASP A 19 0.43 -30.59 12.81
C ASP A 19 -0.66 -30.01 11.89
N LEU A 20 -0.95 -30.72 10.79
CA LEU A 20 -1.95 -30.34 9.80
C LEU A 20 -3.35 -30.24 10.40
N PHE A 21 -3.67 -31.11 11.36
CA PHE A 21 -4.99 -31.17 11.96
C PHE A 21 -5.22 -29.95 12.85
N ALA A 22 -4.23 -29.62 13.68
CA ALA A 22 -4.24 -28.37 14.43
C ALA A 22 -4.38 -27.17 13.47
N LEU A 23 -3.58 -27.11 12.41
CA LEU A 23 -3.63 -25.97 11.49
C LEU A 23 -5.00 -25.82 10.79
N GLN A 24 -5.64 -26.93 10.42
CA GLN A 24 -7.01 -26.93 9.90
C GLN A 24 -8.01 -26.34 10.90
N GLN A 25 -7.97 -26.78 12.16
CA GLN A 25 -8.86 -26.24 13.20
C GLN A 25 -8.72 -24.73 13.35
N TRP A 26 -7.50 -24.20 13.22
CA TRP A 26 -7.24 -22.77 13.32
C TRP A 26 -7.77 -22.01 12.09
N VAL A 27 -7.64 -22.59 10.90
CA VAL A 27 -8.21 -22.05 9.65
C VAL A 27 -9.74 -21.96 9.73
N GLU A 28 -10.39 -22.96 10.34
CA GLU A 28 -11.83 -22.97 10.57
C GLU A 28 -12.24 -21.98 11.67
N ARG A 29 -11.47 -21.90 12.76
CA ARG A 29 -11.74 -20.99 13.89
C ARG A 29 -11.55 -19.52 13.53
N PHE A 30 -10.59 -19.22 12.65
CA PHE A 30 -10.24 -17.85 12.25
C PHE A 30 -10.32 -17.70 10.72
N PRO A 31 -11.53 -17.60 10.13
CA PRO A 31 -11.70 -17.63 8.67
C PRO A 31 -11.04 -16.49 7.91
N TYR A 32 -10.95 -15.32 8.53
CA TYR A 32 -10.40 -14.11 7.90
C TYR A 32 -8.89 -13.95 8.10
N MET A 33 -8.24 -14.88 8.79
CA MET A 33 -6.80 -14.83 9.02
C MET A 33 -6.06 -15.41 7.81
N GLU A 34 -5.71 -14.53 6.87
CA GLU A 34 -5.11 -14.86 5.58
C GLU A 34 -3.85 -15.73 5.72
N ILE A 35 -2.95 -15.38 6.64
CA ILE A 35 -1.67 -16.07 6.83
C ILE A 35 -1.82 -17.55 7.23
N LEU A 36 -2.84 -17.93 8.02
CA LEU A 36 -3.09 -19.33 8.38
C LEU A 36 -3.46 -20.16 7.16
N ARG A 37 -4.30 -19.62 6.28
CA ARG A 37 -4.72 -20.28 5.04
C ARG A 37 -3.52 -20.48 4.13
N LEU A 38 -2.67 -19.47 4.02
CA LEU A 38 -1.46 -19.54 3.21
C LEU A 38 -0.49 -20.62 3.72
N ILE A 39 -0.25 -20.67 5.04
CA ILE A 39 0.59 -21.71 5.64
C ILE A 39 -0.06 -23.09 5.45
N TYR A 40 -1.36 -23.22 5.71
CA TYR A 40 -2.11 -24.47 5.54
C TYR A 40 -2.01 -25.01 4.11
N LEU A 41 -2.28 -24.16 3.12
CA LEU A 41 -2.19 -24.52 1.72
C LEU A 41 -0.76 -24.89 1.30
N ARG A 42 0.25 -24.17 1.80
CA ARG A 42 1.65 -24.47 1.53
C ARG A 42 2.05 -25.85 2.05
N GLU A 43 1.63 -26.20 3.26
CA GLU A 43 1.91 -27.52 3.85
C GLU A 43 1.08 -28.63 3.21
N LEU A 44 -0.20 -28.38 2.92
CA LEU A 44 -1.08 -29.33 2.26
C LEU A 44 -0.58 -29.67 0.85
N ARG A 45 -0.04 -28.69 0.11
CA ARG A 45 0.60 -28.90 -1.20
C ARG A 45 1.74 -29.91 -1.15
N LYS A 46 2.53 -29.93 -0.06
CA LYS A 46 3.65 -30.87 0.10
C LYS A 46 3.18 -32.30 0.34
N ARG A 47 2.02 -32.48 0.97
CA ARG A 47 1.49 -33.78 1.42
C ARG A 47 0.46 -34.35 0.44
N ASP A 48 -0.59 -33.60 0.15
CA ASP A 48 -1.77 -34.07 -0.60
C ASP A 48 -2.21 -33.07 -1.68
N LYS A 49 -1.91 -33.40 -2.94
CA LYS A 49 -2.24 -32.55 -4.10
C LYS A 49 -3.74 -32.40 -4.35
N GLU A 50 -4.51 -33.43 -4.10
CA GLU A 50 -5.96 -33.44 -4.37
C GLU A 50 -6.70 -32.54 -3.37
N LEU A 51 -6.47 -32.77 -2.08
CA LEU A 51 -7.02 -31.94 -1.00
C LEU A 51 -6.60 -30.48 -1.15
N TYR A 52 -5.33 -30.23 -1.50
CA TYR A 52 -4.82 -28.90 -1.78
C TYR A 52 -5.67 -28.12 -2.80
N ILE A 53 -6.04 -28.73 -3.93
CA ILE A 53 -6.84 -28.04 -4.96
C ILE A 53 -8.23 -27.69 -4.42
N THR A 54 -8.84 -28.58 -3.65
CA THR A 54 -10.18 -28.33 -3.07
C THR A 54 -10.14 -27.18 -2.07
N GLU A 55 -9.15 -27.18 -1.16
CA GLU A 55 -8.97 -26.15 -0.15
C GLU A 55 -8.50 -24.82 -0.74
N LEU A 56 -7.70 -24.84 -1.81
CA LEU A 56 -7.30 -23.64 -2.53
C LEU A 56 -8.52 -22.93 -3.13
N LYS A 57 -9.44 -23.69 -3.75
CA LYS A 57 -10.68 -23.14 -4.30
C LYS A 57 -11.53 -22.47 -3.23
N LYS A 58 -11.71 -23.13 -2.07
CA LYS A 58 -12.43 -22.58 -0.91
C LYS A 58 -11.74 -21.33 -0.34
N SER A 59 -10.41 -21.37 -0.22
CA SER A 59 -9.63 -20.30 0.40
C SER A 59 -9.44 -19.09 -0.51
N SER A 60 -9.62 -19.23 -1.82
CA SER A 60 -9.39 -18.18 -2.83
C SER A 60 -10.18 -16.88 -2.61
N ALA A 61 -11.34 -16.98 -1.96
CA ALA A 61 -12.20 -15.84 -1.63
C ALA A 61 -11.67 -15.01 -0.44
N TYR A 62 -10.78 -15.57 0.37
CA TYR A 62 -10.24 -14.95 1.58
C TYR A 62 -8.88 -14.26 1.35
N PHE A 63 -8.28 -14.39 0.17
CA PHE A 63 -7.00 -13.76 -0.15
C PHE A 63 -7.19 -12.35 -0.67
N SER A 64 -6.46 -11.40 -0.11
CA SER A 64 -6.53 -10.00 -0.54
C SER A 64 -5.73 -9.80 -1.83
N ASP A 65 -4.57 -10.46 -1.98
CA ASP A 65 -3.84 -10.56 -3.24
C ASP A 65 -3.59 -12.03 -3.64
N ARG A 66 -4.27 -12.46 -4.70
CA ARG A 66 -4.16 -13.83 -5.24
C ARG A 66 -2.78 -14.14 -5.82
N ARG A 67 -2.05 -13.13 -6.32
CA ARG A 67 -0.69 -13.30 -6.83
C ARG A 67 0.27 -13.56 -5.68
N PHE A 68 0.14 -12.81 -4.59
CA PHE A 68 0.90 -13.06 -3.37
C PHE A 68 0.64 -14.48 -2.86
N ALA A 69 -0.63 -14.86 -2.73
CA ALA A 69 -1.01 -16.20 -2.29
C ALA A 69 -0.39 -17.31 -3.14
N TYR A 70 -0.43 -17.15 -4.47
CA TYR A 70 0.20 -18.07 -5.41
C TYR A 70 1.72 -18.19 -5.17
N PHE A 71 2.44 -17.07 -5.14
CA PHE A 71 3.91 -17.10 -4.97
C PHE A 71 4.33 -17.61 -3.59
N PHE A 72 3.60 -17.24 -2.54
CA PHE A 72 3.84 -17.72 -1.18
C PHE A 72 3.68 -19.24 -1.08
N VAL A 73 2.55 -19.78 -1.58
CA VAL A 73 2.28 -21.22 -1.54
C VAL A 73 3.26 -21.98 -2.42
N GLN A 74 3.66 -21.41 -3.56
CA GLN A 74 4.63 -22.01 -4.46
C GLN A 74 6.05 -22.05 -3.87
N GLY A 75 6.37 -21.13 -2.94
CA GLY A 75 7.72 -20.92 -2.41
C GLY A 75 8.62 -20.13 -3.37
N ALA A 76 8.05 -19.38 -4.30
CA ALA A 76 8.78 -18.62 -5.30
C ALA A 76 9.09 -17.20 -4.77
N ALA A 77 10.23 -17.08 -4.08
CA ALA A 77 10.68 -15.81 -3.47
C ALA A 77 10.77 -14.66 -4.49
N ASP A 78 11.21 -14.96 -5.72
CA ASP A 78 11.37 -13.97 -6.80
C ASP A 78 10.05 -13.29 -7.21
N GLY A 79 8.94 -13.99 -7.04
CA GLY A 79 7.61 -13.46 -7.36
C GLY A 79 7.04 -12.56 -6.26
N ILE A 80 7.42 -12.78 -4.99
CA ILE A 80 6.90 -12.02 -3.84
C ILE A 80 7.34 -10.56 -3.92
N GLY A 81 8.59 -10.31 -4.33
CA GLY A 81 9.12 -8.94 -4.47
C GLY A 81 8.46 -8.11 -5.58
N GLN A 82 7.77 -8.75 -6.52
CA GLN A 82 7.03 -8.07 -7.60
C GLN A 82 5.58 -7.74 -7.21
N VAL A 83 5.06 -8.34 -6.14
CA VAL A 83 3.69 -8.10 -5.68
C VAL A 83 3.65 -6.90 -4.74
N SER A 84 3.27 -5.75 -5.32
CA SER A 84 3.03 -4.51 -4.58
C SER A 84 2.06 -4.72 -3.41
N GLY A 85 2.50 -4.40 -2.18
CA GLY A 85 1.64 -4.31 -0.99
C GLY A 85 1.86 -5.36 0.09
N TYR A 86 2.55 -6.46 -0.20
CA TYR A 86 2.86 -7.53 0.76
C TYR A 86 4.38 -7.68 0.89
N GLU A 87 5.04 -6.74 1.58
CA GLU A 87 6.37 -7.06 2.09
C GLU A 87 6.19 -8.14 3.16
N ALA A 88 6.61 -9.38 2.87
CA ALA A 88 6.64 -10.44 3.89
C ALA A 88 7.45 -10.00 5.13
N SER A 89 8.45 -9.13 4.89
CA SER A 89 9.15 -8.30 5.88
C SER A 89 8.18 -7.48 6.73
N ALA A 90 7.29 -6.66 6.14
CA ALA A 90 6.31 -5.82 6.85
C ALA A 90 5.24 -6.62 7.62
N ILE A 91 4.77 -7.76 7.09
CA ILE A 91 3.77 -8.61 7.79
C ILE A 91 4.39 -9.24 9.04
N ALA A 92 5.62 -9.73 8.94
CA ALA A 92 6.34 -10.31 10.06
C ALA A 92 6.86 -9.24 11.04
N SER A 93 7.26 -8.06 10.53
CA SER A 93 7.85 -6.98 11.34
C SER A 93 6.81 -6.17 12.11
N ASP A 94 5.61 -5.95 11.57
CA ASP A 94 4.75 -4.89 12.14
C ASP A 94 3.70 -5.41 13.14
N TYR A 95 3.23 -6.65 13.00
CA TYR A 95 2.17 -7.18 13.86
C TYR A 95 2.65 -8.13 14.98
N PHE A 96 3.82 -8.78 14.80
CA PHE A 96 4.36 -9.77 15.75
C PHE A 96 5.82 -9.56 16.18
N ALA A 97 6.61 -8.70 15.52
CA ALA A 97 8.00 -8.44 15.93
C ALA A 97 8.14 -7.42 17.09
N VAL A 98 7.02 -6.95 17.64
CA VAL A 98 7.01 -6.22 18.92
C VAL A 98 7.16 -7.22 20.06
N GLU A 99 8.33 -7.85 20.19
CA GLU A 99 8.78 -8.36 21.48
C GLU A 99 9.60 -7.30 22.23
N ASP A 100 9.59 -7.48 23.56
CA ASP A 100 9.95 -6.64 24.71
C ASP A 100 11.39 -6.07 24.75
N ARG A 101 12.07 -5.93 23.61
CA ARG A 101 13.44 -5.39 23.52
C ARG A 101 13.51 -3.88 23.30
N VAL A 102 12.38 -3.26 22.98
CA VAL A 102 12.28 -1.81 22.81
C VAL A 102 11.57 -1.30 24.05
N SER A 103 12.33 -0.69 24.98
CA SER A 103 11.76 -0.04 26.17
C SER A 103 10.51 0.75 25.77
N ARG A 104 9.43 0.69 26.55
CA ARG A 104 8.21 1.46 26.25
C ARG A 104 8.51 2.94 25.98
N GLU A 105 9.58 3.44 26.58
CA GLU A 105 10.16 4.76 26.38
C GLU A 105 10.66 4.95 24.93
N SER A 106 11.40 4.00 24.34
CA SER A 106 11.87 4.09 22.96
C SER A 106 10.76 3.90 21.93
N LEU A 107 9.70 3.12 22.21
CA LEU A 107 8.50 3.10 21.36
C LEU A 107 7.72 4.42 21.42
N LYS A 108 7.59 5.01 22.62
CA LYS A 108 6.94 6.32 22.82
C LYS A 108 7.71 7.43 22.11
N GLU A 109 9.03 7.39 22.17
CA GLU A 109 9.91 8.32 21.46
C GLU A 109 9.85 8.14 19.94
N LEU A 110 9.86 6.90 19.44
CA LEU A 110 9.72 6.62 18.01
C LEU A 110 8.35 7.08 17.50
N ALA A 111 7.28 6.78 18.24
CA ALA A 111 5.93 7.24 17.93
C ALA A 111 5.83 8.78 17.94
N ALA A 112 6.45 9.45 18.91
CA ALA A 112 6.51 10.91 18.95
C ALA A 112 7.30 11.50 17.77
N LYS A 113 8.42 10.88 17.40
CA LYS A 113 9.25 11.27 16.25
C LYS A 113 8.52 11.07 14.92
N LEU A 114 7.83 9.94 14.76
CA LEU A 114 6.99 9.66 13.59
C LEU A 114 5.80 10.61 13.52
N LYS A 115 5.13 10.87 14.65
CA LYS A 115 4.03 11.85 14.72
C LYS A 115 4.53 13.26 14.37
N LYS A 116 5.68 13.68 14.87
CA LYS A 116 6.32 14.96 14.54
C LYS A 116 6.71 15.03 13.07
N ALA A 117 7.38 14.01 12.53
CA ALA A 117 7.74 13.95 11.11
C ALA A 117 6.50 13.95 10.21
N ARG A 118 5.41 13.29 10.64
CA ARG A 118 4.12 13.30 9.94
C ARG A 118 3.45 14.67 10.02
N LEU A 119 3.51 15.35 11.16
CA LEU A 119 3.07 16.74 11.34
C LEU A 119 3.91 17.73 10.54
N ASP A 120 5.22 17.53 10.43
CA ASP A 120 6.12 18.35 9.62
C ASP A 120 5.91 18.10 8.12
N LYS A 121 5.57 16.87 7.75
CA LYS A 121 5.15 16.52 6.39
C LYS A 121 3.75 17.04 6.09
N LEU A 122 2.84 17.00 7.07
CA LEU A 122 1.51 17.59 7.00
C LEU A 122 1.59 19.12 6.96
N SER A 123 2.53 19.75 7.67
CA SER A 123 2.69 21.21 7.67
C SER A 123 3.30 21.69 6.35
N LYS A 124 4.24 20.92 5.80
CA LYS A 124 4.73 21.08 4.43
C LYS A 124 3.68 20.74 3.36
N GLN A 125 2.69 19.90 3.67
CA GLN A 125 1.52 19.64 2.80
C GLN A 125 0.36 20.60 3.05
N SER A 126 0.30 21.27 4.21
CA SER A 126 -0.71 22.25 4.62
C SER A 126 -0.30 23.68 4.29
N GLU A 127 0.83 23.86 3.60
CA GLU A 127 0.82 24.70 2.39
C GLU A 127 -0.04 24.04 1.29
N SER A 128 -1.26 23.62 1.67
CA SER A 128 -2.24 23.11 0.74
C SER A 128 -2.72 24.31 -0.04
N GLU A 129 -2.14 24.52 -1.22
CA GLU A 129 -2.75 25.35 -2.24
C GLU A 129 -4.16 24.77 -2.47
N THR A 130 -5.18 25.34 -1.82
CA THR A 130 -6.58 25.13 -2.19
C THR A 130 -6.71 25.42 -3.68
N ASP A 131 -7.66 24.80 -4.37
CA ASP A 131 -7.79 25.03 -5.81
C ASP A 131 -8.09 26.51 -6.13
N GLU A 132 -8.68 27.24 -5.18
CA GLU A 132 -8.82 28.70 -5.22
C GLU A 132 -7.47 29.44 -5.15
N ASN A 133 -6.54 29.01 -4.29
CA ASN A 133 -5.20 29.58 -4.21
C ASN A 133 -4.38 29.29 -5.49
N LYS A 134 -4.55 28.11 -6.10
CA LYS A 134 -3.93 27.79 -7.39
C LYS A 134 -4.48 28.65 -8.53
N GLU A 135 -5.78 28.91 -8.53
CA GLU A 135 -6.44 29.79 -9.52
C GLU A 135 -5.91 31.24 -9.38
N LEU A 136 -5.82 31.76 -8.16
CA LEU A 136 -5.28 33.10 -7.90
C LEU A 136 -3.81 33.23 -8.34
N ARG A 137 -3.01 32.19 -8.09
CA ARG A 137 -1.61 32.13 -8.55
C ARG A 137 -1.52 32.09 -10.07
N ALA A 138 -2.38 31.32 -10.75
CA ALA A 138 -2.44 31.30 -12.21
C ALA A 138 -2.79 32.69 -12.78
N LYS A 139 -3.78 33.39 -12.21
CA LYS A 139 -4.13 34.76 -12.61
C LYS A 139 -2.96 35.73 -12.47
N ARG A 140 -2.19 35.63 -11.38
CA ARG A 140 -0.98 36.44 -11.16
C ARG A 140 0.09 36.18 -12.23
N LEU A 141 0.35 34.91 -12.56
CA LEU A 141 1.30 34.53 -13.61
C LEU A 141 0.91 35.03 -15.00
N ILE A 142 -0.38 35.08 -15.31
CA ILE A 142 -0.89 35.66 -16.57
C ILE A 142 -0.59 37.16 -16.62
N ALA A 143 -0.80 37.88 -15.51
CA ALA A 143 -0.49 39.31 -15.41
C ALA A 143 1.04 39.57 -15.54
N GLU A 144 1.87 38.68 -15.01
CA GLU A 144 3.34 38.70 -15.15
C GLU A 144 3.82 38.29 -16.56
N LYS A 145 2.92 37.99 -17.50
CA LYS A 145 3.23 37.47 -18.86
C LYS A 145 3.99 36.14 -18.88
N ARG A 146 3.94 35.36 -17.79
CA ARG A 146 4.54 34.01 -17.67
C ARG A 146 3.53 32.94 -18.11
N TYR A 147 3.18 32.99 -19.40
CA TYR A 147 2.08 32.20 -19.95
C TYR A 147 2.29 30.68 -19.88
N PHE A 148 3.53 30.20 -20.07
CA PHE A 148 3.85 28.78 -20.01
C PHE A 148 3.60 28.19 -18.61
N GLU A 149 4.00 28.91 -17.57
CA GLU A 149 3.81 28.48 -16.19
C GLU A 149 2.35 28.56 -15.77
N ALA A 150 1.65 29.62 -16.21
CA ALA A 150 0.21 29.75 -16.00
C ALA A 150 -0.55 28.58 -16.65
N LEU A 151 -0.19 28.21 -17.88
CA LEU A 151 -0.79 27.09 -18.61
C LEU A 151 -0.56 25.76 -17.91
N LYS A 152 0.66 25.50 -17.43
CA LYS A 152 0.98 24.28 -16.65
C LYS A 152 0.16 24.19 -15.37
N MET A 153 -0.03 25.31 -14.66
CA MET A 153 -0.86 25.35 -13.45
C MET A 153 -2.34 25.12 -13.78
N LEU A 154 -2.89 25.76 -14.81
CA LEU A 154 -4.30 25.60 -15.21
C LEU A 154 -4.61 24.18 -15.70
N LYS A 155 -3.73 23.54 -16.48
CA LYS A 155 -3.90 22.13 -16.88
C LYS A 155 -3.95 21.19 -15.67
N LYS A 156 -3.13 21.47 -14.65
CA LYS A 156 -3.11 20.70 -13.40
C LYS A 156 -4.38 20.89 -12.56
N ILE A 157 -4.93 22.11 -12.51
CA ILE A 157 -6.21 22.38 -11.83
C ILE A 157 -7.38 21.70 -12.57
N ASN A 158 -7.39 21.77 -13.91
CA ASN A 158 -8.46 21.20 -14.73
C ASN A 158 -8.58 19.67 -14.56
N LEU A 159 -7.44 18.97 -14.45
CA LEU A 159 -7.44 17.51 -14.24
C LEU A 159 -8.07 17.09 -12.89
N ASN A 160 -8.06 17.99 -11.90
CA ASN A 160 -8.52 17.69 -10.54
C ASN A 160 -9.96 18.17 -10.26
N ASN A 161 -10.54 19.03 -11.11
CA ASN A 161 -11.89 19.60 -10.90
C ASN A 161 -12.76 19.48 -12.15
N SER A 162 -13.77 18.59 -12.10
CA SER A 162 -14.69 18.38 -13.23
C SER A 162 -15.76 19.46 -13.39
N GLU A 163 -16.11 20.21 -12.34
CA GLU A 163 -17.25 21.13 -12.35
C GLU A 163 -16.98 22.46 -13.07
N LYS A 164 -15.74 22.95 -13.08
CA LYS A 164 -15.32 24.22 -13.72
C LYS A 164 -14.68 24.04 -15.11
N ASN A 165 -14.81 22.85 -15.70
CA ASN A 165 -14.07 22.42 -16.90
C ASN A 165 -14.20 23.42 -18.08
N VAL A 166 -15.39 23.97 -18.34
CA VAL A 166 -15.62 24.90 -19.45
C VAL A 166 -14.79 26.19 -19.33
N TYR A 167 -14.74 26.78 -18.13
CA TYR A 167 -13.99 28.02 -17.89
C TYR A 167 -12.48 27.80 -18.06
N PHE A 168 -11.95 26.72 -17.49
CA PHE A 168 -10.52 26.40 -17.60
C PHE A 168 -10.13 26.01 -19.02
N ALA A 169 -10.97 25.28 -19.75
CA ALA A 169 -10.72 24.94 -21.16
C ALA A 169 -10.57 26.20 -22.03
N LEU A 170 -11.41 27.21 -21.82
CA LEU A 170 -11.30 28.48 -22.53
C LEU A 170 -10.00 29.23 -22.18
N GLN A 171 -9.61 29.25 -20.91
CA GLN A 171 -8.37 29.88 -20.48
C GLN A 171 -7.12 29.18 -21.02
N ILE A 172 -7.12 27.84 -21.03
CA ILE A 172 -6.04 27.04 -21.60
C ILE A 172 -5.93 27.34 -23.09
N LYS A 173 -7.05 27.29 -23.83
CA LYS A 173 -7.08 27.61 -25.26
C LYS A 173 -6.56 29.02 -25.55
N TYR A 174 -6.96 29.99 -24.73
CA TYR A 174 -6.47 31.37 -24.86
C TYR A 174 -4.95 31.47 -24.68
N LEU A 175 -4.40 30.82 -23.64
CA LEU A 175 -2.96 30.81 -23.40
C LEU A 175 -2.19 30.08 -24.51
N GLU A 176 -2.72 28.97 -25.03
CA GLU A 176 -2.16 28.24 -26.18
C GLU A 176 -2.11 29.15 -27.41
N THR A 177 -3.20 29.84 -27.75
CA THR A 177 -3.19 30.78 -28.88
C THR A 177 -2.15 31.89 -28.69
N ILE A 178 -2.02 32.49 -27.50
CA ILE A 178 -1.00 33.53 -27.26
C ILE A 178 0.42 32.98 -27.45
N LEU A 179 0.67 31.76 -27.01
CA LEU A 179 1.98 31.12 -27.16
C LEU A 179 2.27 30.82 -28.64
N ASP A 180 1.29 30.30 -29.38
CA ASP A 180 1.39 30.03 -30.82
C ASP A 180 1.60 31.31 -31.65
N PHE A 181 1.09 32.47 -31.19
CA PHE A 181 1.31 33.77 -31.84
C PHE A 181 2.68 34.41 -31.53
N LYS A 182 3.45 33.85 -30.59
CA LYS A 182 4.73 34.42 -30.13
C LYS A 182 5.95 33.67 -30.71
N GLU A 183 5.74 32.48 -31.27
CA GLU A 183 6.71 31.79 -32.14
C GLU A 183 6.66 32.36 -33.57
#